data_AF-A0AA37WWA0-F1
#
_entry.id   AF-A0AA37WWA0-F1
#
_cell.length_a   1.000
_cell.length_b   1.000
_cell.length_c   1.000
_cell.angle_alpha   90.00
_cell.angle_beta   90.00
_cell.angle_gamma   90.00
#
_symmetry.space_group_name_H-M   'P 1'
#
loop_
_entity.id
_entity.type
_entity.pdbx_description
1 polymer ?
#
loop_
_entity_poly.entity_id
_entity_poly.type
_entity_poly.pdbx_seq_one_letter_code
_entity_poly.pdbx_strand_id
1 'polypeptide(L)'
;MISLAVLAGLMHLSYIDDRRVIECNIQNAEQCVQLLPDELAHNLLQRYPNWPQDIGYRQAVSYVFDNEHVAGMILLANPHRNQVYQQWLGSDWYTYEAADEAQLVRWHELGHVYARNQISALPELPEVDGELGLNVALYQQEILADLYVAWRIAVQHQDWPLLNQQIHRRNLAMMKRDSDVNHWSVPWLLPLLSIDPKQVAQLDYPEFSKLALTLVKPIDKSELLELLYLFRREFSDGATTPSNKRYLSWRRAQFGTYVEPTLVELMGKKTATKWTQLRYF
;
A
#
# COMPACT_ATOMS: atom_id res chain seq x y z
N MET A 1 -2.66 -41.29 4.46
CA MET A 1 -1.98 -40.60 3.35
C MET A 1 -2.95 -39.59 2.76
N ILE A 2 -3.01 -38.39 3.33
CA ILE A 2 -3.74 -37.28 2.73
C ILE A 2 -2.88 -36.82 1.54
N SER A 3 -3.46 -36.89 0.35
CA SER A 3 -2.76 -36.67 -0.91
C SER A 3 -2.19 -35.25 -0.99
N LEU A 4 -0.89 -35.10 -1.27
CA LEU A 4 -0.20 -33.82 -1.50
C LEU A 4 -0.91 -32.93 -2.55
N ALA A 5 -1.73 -33.53 -3.42
CA ALA A 5 -2.46 -32.83 -4.48
C ALA A 5 -3.62 -31.95 -3.98
N VAL A 6 -4.18 -32.19 -2.79
CA VAL A 6 -5.30 -31.37 -2.25
C VAL A 6 -4.79 -30.07 -1.60
N LEU A 7 -3.52 -30.04 -1.17
CA LEU A 7 -2.89 -28.86 -0.56
C LEU A 7 -2.50 -27.78 -1.60
N ALA A 8 -2.33 -28.15 -2.87
CA ALA A 8 -1.88 -27.23 -3.93
C ALA A 8 -2.92 -26.18 -4.35
N GLY A 9 -4.21 -26.38 -4.05
CA GLY A 9 -5.27 -25.42 -4.39
C GLY A 9 -5.55 -24.35 -3.32
N LEU A 10 -4.89 -24.46 -2.15
CA LEU A 10 -5.24 -23.68 -0.95
C LEU A 10 -4.10 -22.80 -0.45
N MET A 11 -2.92 -22.91 -1.07
CA MET A 11 -1.68 -22.28 -0.63
C MET A 11 -0.88 -21.86 -1.85
N HIS A 12 -0.27 -20.68 -1.76
CA HIS A 12 0.66 -20.21 -2.77
C HIS A 12 2.04 -20.07 -2.14
N LEU A 13 3.06 -20.57 -2.84
CA LEU A 13 4.44 -20.40 -2.44
C LEU A 13 5.07 -19.33 -3.33
N SER A 14 5.52 -18.25 -2.69
CA SER A 14 6.41 -17.27 -3.31
C SER A 14 7.83 -17.46 -2.79
N TYR A 15 8.79 -16.81 -3.44
CA TYR A 15 10.19 -16.87 -3.06
C TYR A 15 10.79 -15.47 -3.03
N ILE A 16 11.67 -15.25 -2.05
CA ILE A 16 12.59 -14.11 -1.97
C ILE A 16 13.97 -14.73 -1.94
N ASP A 17 14.71 -14.54 -3.03
CA ASP A 17 15.92 -15.32 -3.32
C ASP A 17 15.61 -16.82 -3.23
N ASP A 18 16.38 -17.58 -2.46
CA ASP A 18 16.18 -19.03 -2.25
C ASP A 18 15.25 -19.35 -1.07
N ARG A 19 14.65 -18.34 -0.43
CA ARG A 19 13.80 -18.51 0.77
C ARG A 19 12.33 -18.45 0.43
N ARG A 20 11.55 -19.37 0.99
CA ARG A 20 10.11 -19.45 0.73
C ARG A 20 9.33 -18.39 1.53
N VAL A 21 8.27 -17.88 0.92
CA VAL A 21 7.21 -17.12 1.57
C VAL A 21 5.93 -17.94 1.49
N ILE A 22 5.36 -18.24 2.66
CA ILE A 22 4.16 -19.05 2.78
C ILE A 22 2.94 -18.14 2.70
N GLU A 23 2.15 -18.22 1.63
CA GLU A 23 0.96 -17.38 1.46
C GLU A 23 -0.31 -18.19 1.66
N CYS A 24 -1.14 -17.73 2.60
CA CYS A 24 -2.24 -18.53 3.10
C CYS A 24 -3.52 -17.73 3.25
N ASN A 25 -4.63 -18.35 2.86
CA ASN A 25 -5.94 -17.88 3.26
C ASN A 25 -6.09 -18.04 4.77
N ILE A 26 -6.66 -17.05 5.46
CA ILE A 26 -6.93 -17.08 6.90
C ILE A 26 -7.74 -18.33 7.32
N GLN A 27 -8.60 -18.85 6.43
CA GLN A 27 -9.37 -20.07 6.67
C GLN A 27 -8.50 -21.33 6.80
N ASN A 28 -7.30 -21.30 6.24
CA ASN A 28 -6.33 -22.40 6.25
C ASN A 28 -5.09 -22.06 7.09
N ALA A 29 -5.19 -21.05 7.96
CA ALA A 29 -4.04 -20.53 8.66
C ALA A 29 -3.35 -21.63 9.48
N GLU A 30 -4.10 -22.39 10.29
CA GLU A 30 -3.55 -23.48 11.12
C GLU A 30 -2.74 -24.50 10.31
N GLN A 31 -3.21 -24.90 9.14
CA GLN A 31 -2.50 -25.81 8.25
C GLN A 31 -1.20 -25.19 7.72
N CYS A 32 -1.19 -23.89 7.47
CA CYS A 32 0.00 -23.18 7.01
C CYS A 32 1.07 -23.03 8.08
N VAL A 33 0.69 -22.87 9.35
CA VAL A 33 1.66 -22.85 10.45
C VAL A 33 2.39 -24.19 10.58
N GLN A 34 1.73 -25.31 10.25
CA GLN A 34 2.38 -26.63 10.22
C GLN A 34 3.45 -26.76 9.13
N LEU A 35 3.51 -25.83 8.17
CA LEU A 35 4.56 -25.80 7.15
C LEU A 35 5.81 -25.04 7.62
N LEU A 36 5.70 -24.27 8.70
CA LEU A 36 6.85 -23.59 9.30
C LEU A 36 7.71 -24.61 10.07
N PRO A 37 9.04 -24.41 10.12
CA PRO A 37 9.88 -25.09 11.11
C PRO A 37 9.30 -24.92 12.52
N ASP A 38 9.41 -25.95 13.36
CA ASP A 38 8.80 -25.99 14.69
C ASP A 38 9.12 -24.76 15.54
N GLU A 39 10.37 -24.29 15.51
CA GLU A 39 10.81 -23.08 16.21
C GLU A 39 10.09 -21.82 15.71
N LEU A 40 9.95 -21.65 14.39
CA LEU A 40 9.24 -20.50 13.82
C LEU A 40 7.74 -20.55 14.12
N ALA A 41 7.12 -21.73 14.03
CA ALA A 41 5.72 -21.93 14.39
C ALA A 41 5.50 -21.57 15.87
N HIS A 42 6.36 -22.07 16.75
CA HIS A 42 6.28 -21.80 18.19
C HIS A 42 6.45 -20.31 18.50
N ASN A 43 7.49 -19.67 17.95
CA ASN A 43 7.76 -18.25 18.17
C ASN A 43 6.64 -17.36 17.63
N LEU A 44 6.05 -17.71 16.48
CA LEU A 44 4.90 -17.00 15.93
C LEU A 44 3.71 -17.06 16.90
N LEU A 45 3.33 -18.26 17.35
CA LEU A 45 2.18 -18.45 18.24
C LEU A 45 2.42 -17.89 19.65
N GLN A 46 3.66 -17.90 20.15
CA GLN A 46 3.99 -17.22 21.41
C GLN A 46 3.86 -15.70 21.30
N ARG A 47 4.34 -15.12 20.19
CA ARG A 47 4.29 -13.67 19.97
C ARG A 47 2.87 -13.18 19.69
N TYR A 48 2.04 -14.03 19.08
CA TYR A 48 0.66 -13.74 18.70
C TYR A 48 -0.27 -14.83 19.26
N PRO A 49 -0.59 -14.80 20.56
CA PRO A 49 -1.33 -15.89 21.21
C PRO A 49 -2.78 -16.04 20.73
N ASN A 50 -3.43 -14.99 20.19
CA ASN A 50 -4.77 -15.10 19.58
C ASN A 50 -4.69 -15.10 18.06
N TRP A 51 -3.60 -15.62 17.51
CA TRP A 51 -3.50 -15.85 16.08
C TRP A 51 -4.42 -17.01 15.63
N PRO A 52 -5.12 -16.93 14.47
CA PRO A 52 -5.10 -15.83 13.49
C PRO A 52 -6.15 -14.74 13.75
N GLN A 53 -6.91 -14.78 14.85
CA GLN A 53 -7.99 -13.83 15.13
C GLN A 53 -7.48 -12.38 15.34
N ASP A 54 -6.25 -12.20 15.81
CA ASP A 54 -5.58 -10.90 15.98
C ASP A 54 -5.30 -10.16 14.66
N ILE A 55 -5.52 -10.78 13.49
CA ILE A 55 -5.48 -10.09 12.18
C ILE A 55 -6.56 -8.98 12.13
N GLY A 56 -7.63 -9.11 12.94
CA GLY A 56 -8.68 -8.11 13.07
C GLY A 56 -9.43 -7.87 11.76
N TYR A 57 -9.76 -6.60 11.47
CA TYR A 57 -10.47 -6.19 10.24
C TYR A 57 -9.56 -5.95 9.02
N ARG A 58 -8.31 -6.41 9.07
CA ARG A 58 -7.34 -6.23 7.97
C ARG A 58 -7.64 -7.20 6.82
N GLN A 59 -7.32 -6.79 5.59
CA GLN A 59 -7.44 -7.68 4.42
C GLN A 59 -6.29 -8.68 4.34
N ALA A 60 -5.13 -8.32 4.87
CA ALA A 60 -3.98 -9.19 4.94
C ALA A 60 -3.01 -8.75 6.04
N VAL A 61 -2.04 -9.61 6.34
CA VAL A 61 -0.89 -9.29 7.18
C VAL A 61 0.31 -10.14 6.77
N SER A 62 1.50 -9.58 6.89
CA SER A 62 2.78 -10.23 6.68
C SER A 62 3.53 -10.44 8.00
N TYR A 63 4.15 -11.60 8.13
CA TYR A 63 5.09 -11.96 9.19
C TYR A 63 6.44 -12.25 8.56
N VAL A 64 7.48 -11.60 9.07
CA VAL A 64 8.84 -11.75 8.54
C VAL A 64 9.67 -12.55 9.52
N PHE A 65 10.42 -13.51 9.00
CA PHE A 65 11.22 -14.42 9.81
C PHE A 65 12.71 -14.23 9.50
N ASP A 66 13.51 -14.25 10.55
CA ASP A 66 14.96 -14.39 10.45
C ASP A 66 15.29 -15.89 10.40
N ASN A 67 15.26 -16.47 9.21
CA ASN A 67 15.49 -17.89 8.99
C ASN A 67 16.12 -18.15 7.61
N GLU A 68 16.95 -19.18 7.55
CA GLU A 68 17.73 -19.55 6.35
C GLU A 68 16.87 -20.06 5.19
N HIS A 69 15.68 -20.61 5.45
CA HIS A 69 14.84 -21.24 4.44
C HIS A 69 13.46 -20.59 4.27
N VAL A 70 12.99 -19.82 5.26
CA VAL A 70 11.68 -19.18 5.25
C VAL A 70 11.84 -17.68 5.47
N ALA A 71 11.51 -16.87 4.47
CA ALA A 71 11.60 -15.42 4.56
C ALA A 71 10.39 -14.81 5.29
N GLY A 72 9.23 -15.45 5.21
CA GLY A 72 8.02 -14.97 5.87
C GLY A 72 6.77 -15.80 5.61
N MET A 73 5.67 -15.34 6.19
CA MET A 73 4.33 -15.86 5.97
C MET A 73 3.37 -14.69 5.75
N ILE A 74 2.43 -14.84 4.82
CA ILE A 74 1.36 -13.87 4.55
C ILE A 74 0.02 -14.54 4.80
N LEU A 75 -0.85 -13.86 5.55
CA LEU A 75 -2.23 -14.27 5.74
C LEU A 75 -3.16 -13.32 5.01
N LEU A 76 -4.00 -13.89 4.16
CA LEU A 76 -4.96 -13.19 3.32
C LEU A 76 -6.37 -13.48 3.86
N ALA A 77 -7.09 -12.45 4.30
CA ALA A 77 -8.45 -12.61 4.82
C ALA A 77 -9.45 -12.89 3.69
N ASN A 78 -9.33 -12.20 2.56
CA ASN A 78 -10.21 -12.35 1.40
C ASN A 78 -9.42 -12.36 0.08
N PRO A 79 -8.68 -13.44 -0.24
CA PRO A 79 -7.80 -13.49 -1.43
C PRO A 79 -8.53 -13.42 -2.79
N HIS A 80 -9.88 -13.39 -2.79
CA HIS A 80 -10.69 -13.42 -4.01
C HIS A 80 -11.75 -12.33 -4.08
N ARG A 81 -11.76 -11.36 -3.16
CA ARG A 81 -12.73 -10.27 -3.17
C ARG A 81 -12.05 -8.93 -3.34
N ASN A 82 -12.49 -8.18 -4.35
CA ASN A 82 -12.17 -6.77 -4.46
C ASN A 82 -12.98 -5.99 -3.44
N GLN A 83 -12.36 -4.97 -2.84
CA GLN A 83 -13.07 -4.04 -1.98
C GLN A 83 -13.77 -2.99 -2.84
N VAL A 84 -14.91 -2.55 -2.33
CA VAL A 84 -15.65 -1.43 -2.87
C VAL A 84 -15.42 -0.25 -1.95
N TYR A 85 -14.86 0.82 -2.50
CA TYR A 85 -14.64 2.09 -1.83
C TYR A 85 -15.84 2.99 -2.10
N GLN A 86 -16.37 3.60 -1.06
CA GLN A 86 -17.44 4.59 -1.15
C GLN A 86 -16.98 5.86 -0.47
N GLN A 87 -17.09 6.98 -1.18
CA GLN A 87 -16.69 8.29 -0.70
C GLN A 87 -17.78 9.31 -0.97
N TRP A 88 -18.18 10.04 0.08
CA TRP A 88 -19.04 11.20 -0.06
C TRP A 88 -18.20 12.42 -0.45
N LEU A 89 -18.48 13.03 -1.60
CA LEU A 89 -17.75 14.21 -2.09
C LEU A 89 -18.71 15.34 -2.43
N GLY A 90 -18.79 16.33 -1.54
CA GLY A 90 -19.69 17.47 -1.67
C GLY A 90 -21.14 17.09 -1.42
N SER A 91 -21.83 16.59 -2.44
CA SER A 91 -23.27 16.32 -2.41
C SER A 91 -23.69 14.96 -2.99
N ASP A 92 -22.73 14.08 -3.31
CA ASP A 92 -23.02 12.78 -3.92
C ASP A 92 -22.07 11.68 -3.40
N TRP A 93 -22.52 10.43 -3.49
CA TRP A 93 -21.74 9.23 -3.20
C TRP A 93 -21.06 8.72 -4.47
N TYR A 94 -19.74 8.61 -4.42
CA TYR A 94 -18.95 8.00 -5.49
C TYR A 94 -18.46 6.62 -5.06
N THR A 95 -18.55 5.66 -5.98
CA THR A 95 -18.10 4.29 -5.77
C THR A 95 -16.90 3.99 -6.65
N TYR A 96 -15.92 3.31 -6.07
CA TYR A 96 -14.74 2.81 -6.78
C TYR A 96 -14.50 1.35 -6.44
N GLU A 97 -14.25 0.54 -7.46
CA GLU A 97 -13.89 -0.86 -7.33
C GLU A 97 -12.59 -1.08 -8.12
N ALA A 98 -11.52 -1.46 -7.43
CA ALA A 98 -10.28 -1.82 -8.08
C ALA A 98 -10.40 -3.22 -8.70
N ALA A 99 -10.01 -3.36 -9.96
CA ALA A 99 -10.20 -4.60 -10.72
C ALA A 99 -9.39 -5.78 -10.16
N ASP A 100 -8.17 -5.53 -9.66
CA ASP A 100 -7.24 -6.57 -9.17
C ASP A 100 -6.78 -6.31 -7.72
N GLU A 101 -7.70 -5.85 -6.88
CA GLU A 101 -7.36 -5.46 -5.51
C GLU A 101 -6.73 -6.59 -4.69
N ALA A 102 -7.27 -7.80 -4.77
CA ALA A 102 -6.72 -8.93 -4.02
C ALA A 102 -5.23 -9.16 -4.37
N GLN A 103 -4.87 -9.00 -5.65
CA GLN A 103 -3.50 -9.16 -6.11
C GLN A 103 -2.61 -7.98 -5.69
N LEU A 104 -3.12 -6.75 -5.71
CA LEU A 104 -2.41 -5.57 -5.21
C LEU A 104 -2.12 -5.67 -3.70
N VAL A 105 -3.10 -6.11 -2.89
CA VAL A 105 -2.90 -6.39 -1.45
C VAL A 105 -1.84 -7.46 -1.26
N ARG A 106 -1.95 -8.55 -2.01
CA ARG A 106 -0.99 -9.66 -1.93
C ARG A 106 0.44 -9.21 -2.26
N TRP A 107 0.63 -8.44 -3.34
CA TRP A 107 1.96 -7.90 -3.67
C TRP A 107 2.47 -6.91 -2.63
N HIS A 108 1.59 -6.10 -2.03
CA HIS A 108 1.97 -5.19 -0.97
C HIS A 108 2.51 -5.94 0.26
N GLU A 109 1.82 -6.99 0.70
CA GLU A 109 2.32 -7.83 1.80
C GLU A 109 3.63 -8.55 1.46
N LEU A 110 3.77 -9.02 0.22
CA LEU A 110 5.05 -9.56 -0.27
C LEU A 110 6.15 -8.49 -0.23
N GLY A 111 5.81 -7.24 -0.51
CA GLY A 111 6.71 -6.10 -0.40
C GLY A 111 7.23 -5.87 1.01
N HIS A 112 6.41 -6.01 2.05
CA HIS A 112 6.88 -5.96 3.43
C HIS A 112 7.88 -7.08 3.74
N VAL A 113 7.60 -8.32 3.28
CA VAL A 113 8.51 -9.45 3.49
C VAL A 113 9.83 -9.21 2.74
N TYR A 114 9.77 -8.77 1.48
CA TYR A 114 10.96 -8.49 0.68
C TYR A 114 11.80 -7.38 1.30
N ALA A 115 11.19 -6.23 1.56
CA ALA A 115 11.92 -5.05 2.02
C ALA A 115 12.63 -5.27 3.35
N ARG A 116 11.99 -6.01 4.26
CA ARG A 116 12.59 -6.31 5.56
C ARG A 116 13.72 -7.34 5.48
N ASN A 117 13.64 -8.27 4.54
CA ASN A 117 14.69 -9.26 4.29
C ASN A 117 15.88 -8.69 3.51
N GLN A 118 15.71 -7.57 2.83
CA GLN A 118 16.71 -6.93 1.97
C GLN A 118 17.04 -5.50 2.43
N ILE A 119 16.80 -5.19 3.71
CA ILE A 119 16.85 -3.81 4.22
C ILE A 119 18.21 -3.14 4.02
N SER A 120 19.30 -3.91 4.05
CA SER A 120 20.67 -3.40 3.83
C SER A 120 20.98 -3.03 2.38
N ALA A 121 20.24 -3.60 1.41
CA ALA A 121 20.39 -3.31 -0.01
C ALA A 121 19.49 -2.14 -0.46
N LEU A 122 18.50 -1.80 0.36
CA LEU A 122 17.53 -0.75 0.08
C LEU A 122 18.06 0.63 0.47
N PRO A 123 17.68 1.67 -0.27
CA PRO A 123 18.07 3.02 0.08
C PRO A 123 17.39 3.46 1.38
N GLU A 124 18.10 4.27 2.17
CA GLU A 124 17.53 4.95 3.32
C GLU A 124 16.49 5.96 2.85
N LEU A 125 15.29 5.89 3.45
CA LEU A 125 14.25 6.89 3.26
C LEU A 125 14.53 8.07 4.19
N PRO A 126 14.15 9.31 3.78
CA PRO A 126 14.33 10.48 4.64
C PRO A 126 13.73 10.27 6.03
N GLU A 127 14.44 10.72 7.05
CA GLU A 127 13.89 10.81 8.39
C GLU A 127 12.76 11.84 8.41
N VAL A 128 11.62 11.44 8.94
CA VAL A 128 10.51 12.32 9.25
C VAL A 128 10.35 12.22 10.77
N ASP A 129 10.34 13.30 11.55
CA ASP A 129 10.03 13.15 12.99
C ASP A 129 8.52 12.94 13.20
N GLY A 130 8.14 11.98 14.05
CA GLY A 130 6.73 11.60 14.25
C GLY A 130 5.91 12.64 15.01
N GLU A 131 4.90 13.22 14.36
CA GLU A 131 3.76 13.93 14.96
C GLU A 131 2.46 13.46 14.30
N LEU A 132 1.29 13.73 14.91
CA LEU A 132 -0.03 13.35 14.36
C LEU A 132 -0.29 11.85 14.16
N GLY A 133 0.39 10.98 14.90
CA GLY A 133 0.22 9.52 14.80
C GLY A 133 0.98 8.88 13.64
N LEU A 134 1.83 9.65 12.94
CA LEU A 134 2.78 9.11 11.98
C LEU A 134 3.84 8.29 12.74
N ASN A 135 3.88 7.00 12.46
CA ASN A 135 4.99 6.14 12.86
C ASN A 135 5.93 6.04 11.68
N VAL A 136 7.09 6.67 11.81
CA VAL A 136 8.05 6.91 10.72
C VAL A 136 8.58 5.60 10.17
N ALA A 137 8.94 4.67 11.05
CA ALA A 137 9.42 3.36 10.64
C ALA A 137 8.32 2.57 9.90
N LEU A 138 7.06 2.68 10.34
CA LEU A 138 5.95 2.06 9.61
C LEU A 138 5.72 2.76 8.27
N TYR A 139 5.69 4.09 8.22
CA TYR A 139 5.52 4.85 6.98
C TYR A 139 6.57 4.49 5.92
N GLN A 140 7.84 4.37 6.33
CA GLN A 140 8.93 3.92 5.46
C GLN A 140 8.71 2.48 4.97
N GLN A 141 8.25 1.57 5.83
CA GLN A 141 7.91 0.19 5.44
C GLN A 141 6.76 0.14 4.44
N GLU A 142 5.74 0.98 4.60
CA GLU A 142 4.59 1.09 3.69
C GLU A 142 5.00 1.63 2.32
N ILE A 143 5.89 2.63 2.28
CA ILE A 143 6.46 3.14 1.02
C ILE A 143 7.21 2.03 0.28
N LEU A 144 8.11 1.32 0.96
CA LEU A 144 8.88 0.24 0.35
C LEU A 144 7.94 -0.89 -0.15
N ALA A 145 6.95 -1.27 0.64
CA ALA A 145 5.98 -2.27 0.21
C ALA A 145 5.18 -1.84 -1.04
N ASP A 146 4.82 -0.56 -1.16
CA ASP A 146 4.16 -0.03 -2.36
C ASP A 146 5.09 0.17 -3.55
N LEU A 147 6.37 0.49 -3.33
CA LEU A 147 7.38 0.45 -4.40
C LEU A 147 7.54 -0.99 -4.92
N TYR A 148 7.50 -1.99 -4.05
CA TYR A 148 7.53 -3.37 -4.48
C TYR A 148 6.32 -3.72 -5.36
N VAL A 149 5.13 -3.22 -5.02
CA VAL A 149 3.94 -3.36 -5.89
C VAL A 149 4.20 -2.76 -7.28
N ALA A 150 4.74 -1.54 -7.36
CA ALA A 150 5.05 -0.90 -8.63
C ALA A 150 6.07 -1.72 -9.45
N TRP A 151 7.14 -2.20 -8.82
CA TRP A 151 8.13 -3.06 -9.47
C TRP A 151 7.49 -4.35 -10.00
N ARG A 152 6.66 -5.03 -9.20
CA ARG A 152 5.96 -6.25 -9.61
C ARG A 152 5.02 -6.02 -10.79
N ILE A 153 4.31 -4.89 -10.79
CA ILE A 153 3.45 -4.51 -11.91
C ILE A 153 4.27 -4.34 -13.19
N ALA A 154 5.39 -3.62 -13.14
CA ALA A 154 6.26 -3.47 -14.30
C ALA A 154 6.81 -4.81 -14.80
N VAL A 155 7.33 -5.65 -13.90
CA VAL A 155 7.89 -6.97 -14.26
C VAL A 155 6.85 -7.87 -14.92
N GLN A 156 5.61 -7.86 -14.42
CA GLN A 156 4.58 -8.81 -14.89
C GLN A 156 3.71 -8.29 -16.02
N HIS A 157 3.41 -6.99 -16.04
CA HIS A 157 2.47 -6.38 -16.98
C HIS A 157 3.12 -5.41 -17.96
N GLN A 158 4.27 -4.83 -17.60
CA GLN A 158 4.98 -3.84 -18.42
C GLN A 158 4.11 -2.62 -18.80
N ASP A 159 3.15 -2.27 -17.95
CA ASP A 159 2.28 -1.10 -18.07
C ASP A 159 1.88 -0.56 -16.67
N TRP A 160 1.21 0.59 -16.61
CA TRP A 160 0.81 1.26 -15.36
C TRP A 160 -0.68 1.32 -14.97
N PRO A 161 -1.66 0.70 -15.65
CA PRO A 161 -3.04 0.68 -15.18
C PRO A 161 -3.20 0.20 -13.73
N LEU A 162 -2.51 -0.86 -13.31
CA LEU A 162 -2.57 -1.36 -11.92
C LEU A 162 -1.90 -0.42 -10.91
N LEU A 163 -0.85 0.31 -11.33
CA LEU A 163 -0.20 1.29 -10.46
C LEU A 163 -1.12 2.49 -10.22
N ASN A 164 -1.86 2.93 -11.24
CA ASN A 164 -2.92 3.92 -11.07
C ASN A 164 -3.98 3.45 -10.07
N GLN A 165 -4.42 2.19 -10.14
CA GLN A 165 -5.36 1.64 -9.16
C GLN A 165 -4.78 1.68 -7.74
N GLN A 166 -3.51 1.33 -7.55
CA GLN A 166 -2.86 1.42 -6.24
C GLN A 166 -2.84 2.86 -5.69
N ILE A 167 -2.53 3.84 -6.53
CA ILE A 167 -2.59 5.27 -6.18
C ILE A 167 -4.00 5.67 -5.74
N HIS A 168 -5.03 5.25 -6.48
CA HIS A 168 -6.42 5.54 -6.14
C HIS A 168 -6.81 4.92 -4.80
N ARG A 169 -6.44 3.66 -4.54
CA ARG A 169 -6.70 2.96 -3.27
C ARG A 169 -6.06 3.69 -2.09
N ARG A 170 -4.80 4.13 -2.20
CA ARG A 170 -4.11 4.87 -1.12
C ARG A 170 -4.75 6.22 -0.84
N ASN A 171 -5.16 6.96 -1.87
CA ASN A 171 -5.91 8.20 -1.68
C ASN A 171 -7.28 7.95 -1.05
N LEU A 172 -8.04 6.96 -1.52
CA LEU A 172 -9.37 6.64 -1.00
C LEU A 172 -9.34 6.18 0.46
N ALA A 173 -8.33 5.38 0.85
CA ALA A 173 -8.11 5.01 2.24
C ALA A 173 -7.90 6.26 3.12
N MET A 174 -7.04 7.18 2.67
CA MET A 174 -6.79 8.46 3.35
C MET A 174 -8.00 9.38 3.43
N MET A 175 -8.82 9.43 2.38
CA MET A 175 -10.07 10.21 2.38
C MET A 175 -11.09 9.66 3.37
N LYS A 176 -11.06 8.36 3.64
CA LYS A 176 -12.02 7.68 4.52
C LYS A 176 -11.62 7.69 5.99
N ARG A 177 -10.33 7.54 6.31
CA ARG A 177 -9.86 7.41 7.70
C ARG A 177 -8.52 8.10 7.94
N ASP A 178 -8.52 9.01 8.92
CA ASP A 178 -7.30 9.69 9.39
C ASP A 178 -6.22 8.73 9.92
N SER A 179 -6.61 7.53 10.37
CA SER A 179 -5.70 6.49 10.85
C SER A 179 -4.82 5.89 9.76
N ASP A 180 -5.18 6.07 8.49
CA ASP A 180 -4.50 5.44 7.36
C ASP A 180 -3.26 6.23 6.91
N VAL A 181 -2.86 7.26 7.68
CA VAL A 181 -1.72 8.16 7.43
C VAL A 181 -0.42 7.44 7.07
N ASN A 182 -0.09 6.36 7.78
CA ASN A 182 1.13 5.61 7.54
C ASN A 182 1.10 4.86 6.21
N HIS A 183 -0.07 4.62 5.60
CA HIS A 183 -0.20 3.90 4.34
C HIS A 183 -0.24 4.84 3.13
N TRP A 184 -0.12 6.17 3.32
CA TRP A 184 -0.22 7.13 2.22
C TRP A 184 1.10 7.33 1.47
N SER A 185 1.38 6.44 0.54
CA SER A 185 2.60 6.39 -0.28
C SER A 185 2.48 7.13 -1.63
N VAL A 186 1.35 7.78 -1.93
CA VAL A 186 1.07 8.40 -3.24
C VAL A 186 2.16 9.35 -3.74
N PRO A 187 2.78 10.20 -2.90
CA PRO A 187 3.87 11.05 -3.37
C PRO A 187 5.09 10.29 -3.92
N TRP A 188 5.27 9.05 -3.51
CA TRP A 188 6.35 8.17 -3.97
C TRP A 188 5.94 7.37 -5.21
N LEU A 189 4.64 7.07 -5.36
CA LEU A 189 4.12 6.27 -6.48
C LEU A 189 3.80 7.11 -7.71
N LEU A 190 3.25 8.32 -7.54
CA LEU A 190 2.76 9.13 -8.64
C LEU A 190 3.87 9.49 -9.65
N PRO A 191 5.10 9.87 -9.24
CA PRO A 191 6.17 10.16 -10.19
C PRO A 191 6.56 8.98 -11.08
N LEU A 192 6.33 7.74 -10.63
CA LEU A 192 6.64 6.53 -11.40
C LEU A 192 5.81 6.40 -12.67
N LEU A 193 4.65 7.04 -12.74
CA LEU A 193 3.83 7.07 -13.96
C LEU A 193 4.52 7.79 -15.14
N SER A 194 5.59 8.55 -14.87
CA SER A 194 6.36 9.27 -15.88
C SER A 194 7.48 8.45 -16.53
N ILE A 195 7.83 7.29 -15.97
CA ILE A 195 8.89 6.41 -16.50
C ILE A 195 8.29 5.20 -17.23
N ASP A 196 9.08 4.63 -18.16
CA ASP A 196 8.65 3.48 -18.94
C ASP A 196 8.67 2.19 -18.07
N PRO A 197 7.52 1.53 -17.85
CA PRO A 197 7.45 0.28 -17.09
C PRO A 197 8.30 -0.84 -17.68
N LYS A 198 8.57 -0.81 -19.00
CA LYS A 198 9.43 -1.81 -19.64
C LYS A 198 10.89 -1.70 -19.23
N GLN A 199 11.36 -0.48 -18.95
CA GLN A 199 12.70 -0.27 -18.42
C GLN A 199 12.78 -0.73 -16.96
N VAL A 200 11.75 -0.42 -16.17
CA VAL A 200 11.65 -0.91 -14.78
C VAL A 200 11.66 -2.43 -14.71
N ALA A 201 10.99 -3.11 -15.65
CA ALA A 201 10.94 -4.57 -15.69
C ALA A 201 12.31 -5.25 -15.86
N GLN A 202 13.35 -4.50 -16.25
CA GLN A 202 14.72 -5.02 -16.37
C GLN A 202 15.56 -4.84 -15.10
N LEU A 203 15.07 -4.08 -14.12
CA LEU A 203 15.77 -3.82 -12.86
C LEU A 203 15.37 -4.86 -11.82
N ASP A 204 16.29 -5.21 -10.94
CA ASP A 204 15.89 -5.86 -9.69
C ASP A 204 15.17 -4.88 -8.76
N TYR A 205 14.54 -5.39 -7.70
CA TYR A 205 13.78 -4.53 -6.80
C TYR A 205 14.66 -3.47 -6.09
N PRO A 206 15.84 -3.81 -5.51
CA PRO A 206 16.74 -2.81 -4.94
C PRO A 206 17.18 -1.70 -5.92
N GLU A 207 17.53 -2.04 -7.16
CA GLU A 207 17.88 -1.10 -8.22
C GLU A 207 16.70 -0.19 -8.57
N PHE A 208 15.51 -0.78 -8.74
CA PHE A 208 14.29 -0.03 -8.96
C PHE A 208 13.98 0.92 -7.80
N SER A 209 14.08 0.46 -6.54
CA SER A 209 13.84 1.33 -5.38
C SER A 209 14.78 2.53 -5.38
N LYS A 210 16.06 2.35 -5.69
CA LYS A 210 17.02 3.46 -5.82
C LYS A 210 16.61 4.42 -6.92
N LEU A 211 16.25 3.93 -8.11
CA LEU A 211 15.74 4.76 -9.20
C LEU A 211 14.49 5.54 -8.76
N ALA A 212 13.52 4.88 -8.15
CA ALA A 212 12.29 5.49 -7.68
C ALA A 212 12.55 6.68 -6.75
N LEU A 213 13.49 6.55 -5.80
CA LEU A 213 13.83 7.67 -4.91
C LEU A 213 14.47 8.86 -5.62
N THR A 214 15.12 8.67 -6.77
CA THR A 214 15.65 9.81 -7.55
C THR A 214 14.58 10.62 -8.25
N LEU A 215 13.39 10.04 -8.47
CA LEU A 215 12.27 10.68 -9.16
C LEU A 215 11.39 11.50 -8.22
N VAL A 216 11.49 11.23 -6.92
CA VAL A 216 10.63 11.84 -5.89
C VAL A 216 11.38 13.01 -5.28
N LYS A 217 10.73 14.18 -5.26
CA LYS A 217 11.20 15.28 -4.42
C LYS A 217 10.99 14.86 -2.96
N PRO A 218 12.04 14.85 -2.11
CA PRO A 218 11.88 14.54 -0.70
C PRO A 218 10.79 15.42 -0.09
N ILE A 219 9.78 14.77 0.48
CA ILE A 219 8.76 15.45 1.28
C ILE A 219 9.30 15.53 2.69
N ASP A 220 9.59 16.75 3.15
CA ASP A 220 9.95 16.96 4.53
C ASP A 220 8.73 16.79 5.45
N LYS A 221 9.00 16.71 6.75
CA LYS A 221 7.97 16.56 7.78
C LYS A 221 6.88 17.63 7.71
N SER A 222 7.25 18.89 7.57
CA SER A 222 6.29 20.00 7.59
C SER A 222 5.36 19.90 6.39
N GLU A 223 5.93 19.59 5.23
CA GLU A 223 5.18 19.37 3.99
C GLU A 223 4.22 18.18 4.11
N LEU A 224 4.66 17.05 4.65
CA LEU A 224 3.78 15.90 4.88
C LEU A 224 2.62 16.26 5.82
N LEU A 225 2.90 16.93 6.94
CA LEU A 225 1.86 17.32 7.90
C LEU A 225 0.85 18.28 7.27
N GLU A 226 1.30 19.26 6.48
CA GLU A 226 0.42 20.18 5.74
C GLU A 226 -0.50 19.42 4.77
N LEU A 227 0.02 18.42 4.04
CA LEU A 227 -0.77 17.59 3.14
C LEU A 227 -1.81 16.75 3.90
N LEU A 228 -1.44 16.20 5.05
CA LEU A 228 -2.34 15.43 5.92
C LEU A 228 -3.45 16.30 6.51
N TYR A 229 -3.13 17.54 6.92
CA TYR A 229 -4.13 18.52 7.34
C TYR A 229 -5.09 18.87 6.20
N LEU A 230 -4.61 18.97 4.96
CA LEU A 230 -5.47 19.15 3.80
C LEU A 230 -6.39 17.95 3.56
N PHE A 231 -5.93 16.69 3.72
CA PHE A 231 -6.83 15.53 3.67
C PHE A 231 -7.97 15.65 4.68
N ARG A 232 -7.64 15.87 5.96
CA ARG A 232 -8.64 16.04 7.02
C ARG A 232 -9.55 17.23 6.73
N ARG A 233 -9.04 18.31 6.15
CA ARG A 233 -9.87 19.48 5.91
C ARG A 233 -10.85 19.27 4.76
N GLU A 234 -10.46 18.52 3.74
CA GLU A 234 -11.20 18.43 2.47
C GLU A 234 -12.08 17.19 2.35
N PHE A 235 -11.79 16.12 3.10
CA PHE A 235 -12.44 14.82 2.94
C PHE A 235 -13.06 14.23 4.22
N SER A 236 -12.79 14.84 5.38
CA SER A 236 -13.32 14.41 6.67
C SER A 236 -14.83 14.65 6.77
N ASP A 237 -15.52 13.83 7.59
CA ASP A 237 -16.99 13.83 7.71
C ASP A 237 -17.53 15.25 7.99
N GLY A 238 -18.31 15.78 7.05
CA GLY A 238 -18.89 17.12 7.12
C GLY A 238 -18.18 18.21 6.31
N ALA A 239 -17.15 17.89 5.52
CA ALA A 239 -16.51 18.81 4.55
C ALA A 239 -17.43 19.13 3.34
N THR A 240 -18.62 19.66 3.59
CA THR A 240 -19.59 20.06 2.56
C THR A 240 -19.28 21.45 1.99
N THR A 241 -18.58 22.29 2.77
CA THR A 241 -18.22 23.65 2.35
C THR A 241 -16.76 23.70 1.91
N PRO A 242 -16.46 24.27 0.72
CA PRO A 242 -15.07 24.52 0.31
C PRO A 242 -14.33 25.25 1.41
N SER A 243 -13.15 24.75 1.76
CA SER A 243 -12.35 25.31 2.83
C SER A 243 -11.98 26.78 2.56
N ASN A 244 -11.61 27.51 3.62
CA ASN A 244 -11.08 28.86 3.47
C ASN A 244 -9.87 28.80 2.54
N LYS A 245 -9.97 29.52 1.40
CA LYS A 245 -8.96 29.58 0.34
C LYS A 245 -7.57 30.02 0.82
N ARG A 246 -7.47 30.62 2.01
CA ARG A 246 -6.21 31.02 2.65
C ARG A 246 -5.54 29.91 3.46
N TYR A 247 -6.29 28.88 3.87
CA TYR A 247 -5.74 27.80 4.68
C TYR A 247 -4.80 26.93 3.84
N LEU A 248 -3.52 26.91 4.24
CA LEU A 248 -2.42 26.22 3.58
C LEU A 248 -2.38 26.48 2.06
N SER A 249 -2.67 27.71 1.63
CA SER A 249 -2.80 28.05 0.20
C SER A 249 -1.54 27.76 -0.61
N TRP A 250 -0.36 27.82 0.01
CA TRP A 250 0.93 27.48 -0.61
C TRP A 250 1.09 25.98 -0.90
N ARG A 251 0.29 25.11 -0.25
CA ARG A 251 0.36 23.65 -0.42
C ARG A 251 -0.73 23.08 -1.31
N ARG A 252 -1.80 23.83 -1.58
CA ARG A 252 -3.00 23.32 -2.29
C ARG A 252 -2.73 22.83 -3.70
N ALA A 253 -1.90 23.53 -4.47
CA ALA A 253 -1.55 23.10 -5.83
C ALA A 253 -0.86 21.73 -5.82
N GLN A 254 0.11 21.54 -4.91
CA GLN A 254 0.80 20.27 -4.76
C GLN A 254 -0.15 19.16 -4.27
N PHE A 255 -1.00 19.46 -3.29
CA PHE A 255 -2.03 18.54 -2.83
C PHE A 255 -2.94 18.09 -3.99
N GLY A 256 -3.35 19.05 -4.84
CA GLY A 256 -4.08 18.81 -6.08
C GLY A 256 -3.42 17.77 -6.97
N THR A 257 -2.11 17.88 -7.19
CA THR A 257 -1.36 16.90 -8.02
C THR A 257 -1.50 15.47 -7.51
N TYR A 258 -1.61 15.26 -6.19
CA TYR A 258 -1.71 13.92 -5.62
C TYR A 258 -3.13 13.35 -5.65
N VAL A 259 -4.17 14.19 -5.52
CA VAL A 259 -5.55 13.73 -5.35
C VAL A 259 -6.41 13.88 -6.60
N GLU A 260 -6.10 14.80 -7.50
CA GLU A 260 -6.89 15.07 -8.71
C GLU A 260 -7.07 13.82 -9.59
N PRO A 261 -6.06 12.97 -9.84
CA PRO A 261 -6.26 11.75 -10.63
C PRO A 261 -7.33 10.84 -10.04
N THR A 262 -7.35 10.66 -8.72
CA THR A 262 -8.39 9.86 -8.03
C THR A 262 -9.76 10.52 -8.13
N LEU A 263 -9.84 11.85 -8.04
CA LEU A 263 -11.11 12.55 -8.21
C LEU A 263 -11.63 12.39 -9.64
N VAL A 264 -10.76 12.55 -10.66
CA VAL A 264 -11.12 12.35 -12.06
C VAL A 264 -11.67 10.94 -12.30
N GLU A 265 -11.06 9.92 -11.71
CA GLU A 265 -11.53 8.54 -11.78
C GLU A 265 -12.92 8.37 -11.14
N LEU A 266 -13.14 8.96 -9.96
CA LEU A 266 -14.41 8.83 -9.22
C LEU A 266 -15.59 9.55 -9.86
N MET A 267 -15.42 10.82 -10.22
CA MET A 267 -16.53 11.71 -10.60
C MET A 267 -16.49 12.16 -12.07
N GLY A 268 -15.49 11.71 -12.82
CA GLY A 268 -15.23 12.13 -14.19
C GLY A 268 -14.56 13.50 -14.27
N LYS A 269 -13.76 13.70 -15.33
CA LYS A 269 -12.91 14.88 -15.54
C LYS A 269 -13.63 16.21 -15.32
N LYS A 270 -14.82 16.39 -15.92
CA LYS A 270 -15.58 17.65 -15.85
C LYS A 270 -15.99 18.01 -14.41
N THR A 271 -16.44 17.03 -13.64
CA THR A 271 -16.87 17.24 -12.25
C THR A 271 -15.67 17.45 -11.35
N ALA A 272 -14.61 16.64 -11.54
CA ALA A 272 -13.36 16.76 -10.80
C ALA A 272 -12.73 18.14 -10.98
N THR A 273 -12.59 18.64 -12.22
CA THR A 273 -12.05 19.98 -12.48
C THR A 273 -12.84 21.08 -11.78
N LYS A 274 -14.17 21.01 -11.75
CA LYS A 274 -14.98 22.00 -11.01
C LYS A 274 -14.73 21.89 -9.51
N TRP A 275 -14.66 20.67 -8.99
CA TRP A 275 -14.46 20.41 -7.58
C TRP A 275 -13.08 20.89 -7.10
N THR A 276 -12.03 20.68 -7.89
CA THR A 276 -10.64 21.11 -7.63
C THR A 276 -10.50 22.63 -7.75
N GLN A 277 -11.09 23.27 -8.77
CA GLN A 277 -11.07 24.72 -8.94
C GLN A 277 -11.69 25.48 -7.76
N LEU A 278 -12.80 24.99 -7.21
CA LEU A 278 -13.43 25.59 -6.03
C LEU A 278 -12.51 25.55 -4.79
N ARG A 279 -11.58 24.60 -4.77
CA ARG A 279 -10.64 24.34 -3.67
C ARG A 279 -9.21 24.82 -3.97
N TYR A 280 -8.95 25.43 -5.12
CA TYR A 280 -7.62 25.95 -5.50
C TYR A 280 -6.54 24.87 -5.52
N PHE A 281 -6.96 23.67 -5.91
CA PHE A 281 -6.05 22.59 -6.25
C PHE A 281 -5.45 22.85 -7.63
#